data_AF-A0A1G4TBY7-F1
#
_entry.id   AF-A0A1G4TBY7-F1
#
_cell.length_a   1.000
_cell.length_b   1.000
_cell.length_c   1.000
_cell.angle_alpha   90.00
_cell.angle_beta   90.00
_cell.angle_gamma   90.00
#
_symmetry.space_group_name_H-M   'P 1'
#
loop_
_entity.id
_entity.type
_entity.pdbx_description
1 polymer ?
#
loop_
_entity_poly.entity_id
_entity_poly.type
_entity_poly.pdbx_seq_one_letter_code
_entity_poly.pdbx_strand_id
1 'polypeptide(L)'
;MEITPVPSVNASLAPLRVQPVTAAPERLLPEHLQSDRYATAFSLNQAQFNSLTAFLGSAEAGTQLDKRLKAMQALRGLAARGQLRGIDSKNARLFHQLTDQSDLGQREAAIQQDEVAAINAALAHQTSPTQAQHAFFDHLSPDDQAIHFELNVNAINMHGFQRYASLDDYRRKLAHDAARASHDALTPAALVSGVI
;
A
#
# COMPACT_ATOMS: atom_id res chain seq x y z
N MET A 1 -62.70 -14.80 -12.93
CA MET A 1 -61.76 -15.19 -11.87
C MET A 1 -61.24 -13.89 -11.28
N GLU A 2 -61.77 -13.48 -10.12
CA GLU A 2 -61.34 -12.27 -9.44
C GLU A 2 -60.41 -12.65 -8.28
N ILE A 3 -59.22 -12.04 -8.27
CA ILE A 3 -58.19 -12.22 -7.25
C ILE A 3 -58.08 -10.88 -6.52
N THR A 4 -58.45 -10.88 -5.25
CA THR A 4 -58.34 -9.74 -4.32
C THR A 4 -56.98 -9.75 -3.63
N PRO A 5 -56.24 -8.61 -3.59
CA PRO A 5 -55.02 -8.49 -2.79
C PRO A 5 -55.32 -8.05 -1.34
N VAL A 6 -54.63 -8.69 -0.38
CA VAL A 6 -54.71 -8.38 1.07
C VAL A 6 -53.54 -7.45 1.46
N PRO A 7 -53.78 -6.33 2.20
CA PRO A 7 -52.73 -5.42 2.61
C PRO A 7 -52.12 -5.73 4.00
N SER A 8 -50.80 -5.53 4.06
CA SER A 8 -49.91 -5.11 5.16
C SER A 8 -50.25 -5.46 6.62
N VAL A 9 -49.43 -6.35 7.19
CA VAL A 9 -49.39 -6.66 8.64
C VAL A 9 -48.39 -5.73 9.33
N ASN A 10 -48.89 -4.81 10.16
CA ASN A 10 -48.09 -4.22 11.23
C ASN A 10 -49.03 -3.78 12.36
N ALA A 11 -49.16 -4.59 13.41
CA ALA A 11 -49.43 -4.14 14.79
C ALA A 11 -49.50 -5.31 15.78
N SER A 12 -48.84 -5.09 16.92
CA SER A 12 -49.10 -5.70 18.24
C SER A 12 -48.46 -7.06 18.54
N LEU A 13 -47.21 -7.01 19.02
CA LEU A 13 -46.68 -8.01 19.96
C LEU A 13 -46.16 -7.29 21.21
N ALA A 14 -46.61 -7.80 22.36
CA ALA A 14 -46.43 -7.28 23.71
C ALA A 14 -44.95 -7.17 24.15
N PRO A 15 -44.61 -6.33 25.15
CA PRO A 15 -43.23 -6.19 25.60
C PRO A 15 -42.78 -7.41 26.42
N LEU A 16 -41.90 -8.22 25.83
CA LEU A 16 -41.11 -9.21 26.55
C LEU A 16 -40.12 -8.48 27.48
N ARG A 17 -40.31 -8.64 28.79
CA ARG A 17 -39.29 -8.29 29.80
C ARG A 17 -38.02 -9.09 29.53
N VAL A 18 -37.02 -8.44 28.92
CA VAL A 18 -35.67 -8.98 28.78
C VAL A 18 -34.97 -8.79 30.13
N GLN A 19 -34.57 -9.90 30.75
CA GLN A 19 -33.73 -9.87 31.94
C GLN A 19 -32.39 -9.19 31.59
N PRO A 20 -31.82 -8.33 32.46
CA PRO A 20 -30.50 -7.77 32.20
C PRO A 20 -29.48 -8.90 32.21
N VAL A 21 -28.87 -9.16 31.05
CA VAL A 21 -27.72 -10.06 30.92
C VAL A 21 -26.62 -9.46 31.78
N THR A 22 -26.22 -10.25 32.78
CA THR A 22 -25.11 -9.97 33.68
C THR A 22 -23.90 -9.54 32.89
N ALA A 23 -23.39 -8.34 33.17
CA ALA A 23 -22.17 -7.82 32.57
C ALA A 23 -21.05 -8.87 32.70
N ALA A 24 -20.47 -9.27 31.57
CA ALA A 24 -19.17 -9.92 31.58
C ALA A 24 -18.17 -8.95 32.25
N PRO A 25 -17.29 -9.41 33.15
CA PRO A 25 -16.28 -8.53 33.69
C PRO A 25 -15.33 -8.17 32.55
N GLU A 26 -15.35 -6.90 32.13
CA GLU A 26 -14.19 -6.29 31.47
C GLU A 26 -13.00 -6.51 32.42
N ARG A 27 -12.13 -7.48 32.12
CA ARG A 27 -10.77 -7.48 32.65
C ARG A 27 -10.06 -6.31 31.99
N LEU A 28 -10.29 -5.11 32.51
CA LEU A 28 -9.36 -4.00 32.37
C LEU A 28 -8.04 -4.51 32.93
N LEU A 29 -7.06 -4.73 32.05
CA LEU A 29 -5.68 -4.94 32.47
C LEU A 29 -5.31 -3.76 33.39
N PRO A 30 -4.69 -4.01 34.54
CA PRO A 30 -4.27 -2.93 35.43
C PRO A 30 -3.54 -1.83 34.66
N GLU A 31 -3.90 -0.57 34.89
CA GLU A 31 -3.35 0.58 34.15
C GLU A 31 -1.82 0.62 34.15
N HIS A 32 -1.17 0.08 35.20
CA HIS A 32 0.28 -0.05 35.27
C HIS A 32 0.83 -1.03 34.23
N LEU A 33 0.21 -2.20 34.01
CA LEU A 33 0.64 -3.16 32.98
C LEU A 33 0.41 -2.63 31.56
N GLN A 34 -0.61 -1.79 31.37
CA GLN A 34 -0.82 -1.10 30.10
C GLN A 34 0.24 -0.01 29.90
N SER A 35 0.50 0.82 30.91
CA SER A 35 1.49 1.90 30.86
C SER A 35 2.90 1.38 30.61
N ASP A 36 3.29 0.28 31.26
CA ASP A 36 4.59 -0.37 31.06
C ASP A 36 4.72 -0.96 29.64
N ARG A 37 3.64 -1.54 29.10
CA ARG A 37 3.60 -2.03 27.70
C ARG A 37 3.68 -0.89 26.68
N TYR A 38 3.03 0.24 26.94
CA TYR A 38 3.11 1.41 26.07
C TYR A 38 4.48 2.08 26.13
N ALA A 39 5.08 2.19 27.32
CA ALA A 39 6.43 2.74 27.49
C ALA A 39 7.49 1.89 26.77
N THR A 40 7.42 0.56 26.93
CA THR A 40 8.33 -0.37 26.23
C THR A 40 8.16 -0.34 24.71
N ALA A 41 6.92 -0.36 24.20
CA ALA A 41 6.66 -0.26 22.76
C ALA A 41 7.12 1.08 22.17
N PHE A 42 6.90 2.19 22.87
CA PHE A 42 7.35 3.51 22.46
C PHE A 42 8.89 3.60 22.40
N SER A 43 9.59 3.14 23.44
CA SER A 43 11.06 3.11 23.46
C SER A 43 11.64 2.24 22.35
N LEU A 44 11.01 1.10 22.04
CA LEU A 44 11.41 0.25 20.92
C LEU A 44 11.24 0.95 19.57
N ASN A 45 10.09 1.59 19.33
CA ASN A 45 9.85 2.34 18.09
C ASN A 45 10.84 3.50 17.94
N GLN A 46 11.16 4.20 19.03
CA GLN A 46 12.14 5.28 19.03
C GLN A 46 13.56 4.76 18.74
N ALA A 47 13.96 3.63 19.34
CA ALA A 47 15.24 3.01 19.05
C ALA A 47 15.36 2.58 17.58
N GLN A 48 14.29 2.00 17.02
CA GLN A 48 14.23 1.63 15.61
C GLN A 48 14.32 2.86 14.71
N PHE A 49 13.56 3.91 15.00
CA PHE A 49 13.63 5.18 14.27
C PHE A 49 15.07 5.72 14.27
N ASN A 50 15.68 5.86 15.45
CA ASN A 50 17.04 6.39 15.58
C ASN A 50 18.06 5.56 14.80
N SER A 51 17.97 4.22 14.86
CA SER A 51 18.85 3.32 14.12
C SER A 51 18.69 3.49 12.61
N LEU A 52 17.47 3.58 12.11
CA LEU A 52 17.18 3.75 10.69
C LEU A 52 17.67 5.11 10.19
N THR A 53 17.39 6.18 10.94
CA THR A 53 17.82 7.53 10.56
C THR A 53 19.33 7.71 10.64
N ALA A 54 19.99 7.07 11.61
CA ALA A 54 21.45 7.08 11.72
C ALA A 54 22.11 6.39 10.52
N PHE A 55 21.60 5.22 10.12
CA PHE A 55 22.08 4.54 8.93
C PHE A 55 21.83 5.37 7.66
N LEU A 56 20.61 5.87 7.45
CA LEU A 56 20.25 6.67 6.27
C LEU A 56 21.05 7.98 6.16
N GLY A 57 21.49 8.55 7.28
CA GLY A 57 22.36 9.73 7.33
C GLY A 57 23.87 9.42 7.27
N SER A 58 24.26 8.14 7.22
CA SER A 58 25.67 7.73 7.21
C SER A 58 26.26 7.75 5.79
N ALA A 59 27.59 7.90 5.68
CA ALA A 59 28.30 7.76 4.41
C ALA A 59 28.18 6.34 3.82
N GLU A 60 28.08 5.32 4.68
CA GLU A 60 27.94 3.92 4.26
C GLU A 60 26.68 3.69 3.42
N ALA A 61 25.58 4.35 3.78
CA ALA A 61 24.31 4.25 3.04
C ALA A 61 24.45 4.72 1.58
N GLY A 62 25.37 5.65 1.28
CA GLY A 62 25.64 6.13 -0.07
C GLY A 62 26.15 5.07 -1.04
N THR A 63 26.65 3.94 -0.53
CA THR A 63 27.20 2.83 -1.35
C THR A 63 26.33 1.58 -1.38
N GLN A 64 25.24 1.56 -0.62
CA GLN A 64 24.44 0.36 -0.37
C GLN A 64 22.96 0.60 -0.69
N LEU A 65 22.64 0.72 -1.99
CA LEU A 65 21.29 1.04 -2.47
C LEU A 65 20.23 0.12 -1.85
N ASP A 66 20.42 -1.20 -1.90
CA ASP A 66 19.44 -2.18 -1.38
C ASP A 66 19.12 -1.95 0.10
N LYS A 67 20.16 -1.78 0.92
CA LYS A 67 20.00 -1.53 2.36
C LYS A 67 19.36 -0.18 2.62
N ARG A 68 19.68 0.82 1.80
CA ARG A 68 19.10 2.15 1.88
C ARG A 68 17.60 2.14 1.55
N LEU A 69 17.21 1.40 0.51
CA LEU A 69 15.80 1.17 0.16
C LEU A 69 15.06 0.46 1.29
N LYS A 70 15.62 -0.62 1.84
CA LYS A 70 15.00 -1.35 2.97
C LYS A 70 14.89 -0.49 4.23
N ALA A 71 15.90 0.31 4.54
CA ALA A 71 15.87 1.21 5.69
C ALA A 71 14.81 2.31 5.53
N MET A 72 14.71 2.91 4.34
CA MET A 72 13.69 3.91 4.05
C MET A 72 12.27 3.32 4.05
N GLN A 73 12.10 2.10 3.51
CA GLN A 73 10.84 1.37 3.53
C GLN A 73 10.41 1.02 4.97
N ALA A 74 11.35 0.58 5.81
CA ALA A 74 11.09 0.34 7.23
C ALA A 74 10.71 1.63 7.97
N LEU A 75 11.40 2.74 7.67
CA LEU A 75 11.11 4.06 8.25
C LEU A 75 9.71 4.56 7.86
N ARG A 76 9.34 4.47 6.57
CA ARG A 76 7.99 4.76 6.08
C ARG A 76 6.95 3.82 6.69
N GLY A 77 7.30 2.55 6.91
CA GLY A 77 6.46 1.57 7.59
C GLY A 77 6.16 1.92 9.05
N LEU A 78 7.14 2.44 9.80
CA LEU A 78 6.90 2.96 11.16
C LEU A 78 5.88 4.11 11.13
N ALA A 79 6.01 5.03 10.18
CA ALA A 79 5.09 6.15 10.01
C ALA A 79 3.67 5.66 9.64
N ALA A 80 3.56 4.79 8.62
CA ALA A 80 2.30 4.26 8.13
C ALA A 80 1.50 3.48 9.20
N ARG A 81 2.20 2.82 10.13
CA ARG A 81 1.59 2.09 11.26
C ARG A 81 1.31 2.98 12.49
N GLY A 82 1.52 4.30 12.38
CA GLY A 82 1.34 5.23 13.50
C GLY A 82 2.33 5.03 14.66
N GLN A 83 3.41 4.28 14.44
CA GLN A 83 4.42 3.95 15.47
C GLN A 83 5.33 5.14 15.78
N LEU A 84 5.30 6.19 14.96
CA LEU A 84 5.97 7.46 15.17
C LEU A 84 5.07 8.51 15.86
N ARG A 85 3.91 8.11 16.40
CA ARG A 85 3.03 9.05 17.11
C ARG A 85 3.74 9.57 18.37
N GLY A 86 3.81 10.90 18.53
CA GLY A 86 4.47 11.53 19.67
C GLY A 86 5.97 11.76 19.49
N ILE A 87 6.54 11.56 18.28
CA ILE A 87 7.87 12.08 17.99
C ILE A 87 7.86 13.62 18.02
N ASP A 88 8.97 14.21 18.44
CA ASP A 88 9.13 15.65 18.43
C ASP A 88 9.25 16.22 17.00
N SER A 89 9.11 17.53 16.89
CA SER A 89 9.14 18.23 15.60
C SER A 89 10.46 18.13 14.86
N LYS A 90 11.59 17.95 15.56
CA LYS A 90 12.90 17.75 14.92
C LYS A 90 12.96 16.39 14.26
N ASN A 91 12.50 15.34 14.95
CA ASN A 91 12.41 14.00 14.39
C ASN A 91 11.39 13.90 13.25
N ALA A 92 10.27 14.62 13.32
CA ALA A 92 9.32 14.70 12.21
C ALA A 92 9.95 15.35 10.96
N ARG A 93 10.73 16.43 11.11
CA ARG A 93 11.49 17.02 9.99
C ARG A 93 12.53 16.06 9.43
N LEU A 94 13.27 15.38 10.32
CA LEU A 94 14.29 14.40 9.91
C LEU A 94 13.67 13.25 9.12
N PHE A 95 12.49 12.77 9.53
CA PHE A 95 11.73 11.76 8.79
C PHE A 95 11.48 12.22 7.34
N HIS A 96 10.91 13.41 7.14
CA HIS A 96 10.64 13.93 5.79
C HIS A 96 11.93 14.17 4.98
N GLN A 97 12.99 14.64 5.64
CA GLN A 97 14.30 14.84 5.00
C GLN A 97 14.90 13.53 4.46
N LEU A 98 14.79 12.44 5.22
CA LEU A 98 15.37 11.14 4.87
C LEU A 98 14.44 10.27 4.02
N THR A 99 13.19 10.70 3.80
CA THR A 99 12.21 10.00 2.96
C THR A 99 11.91 10.85 1.73
N ASP A 100 10.89 11.70 1.79
CA ASP A 100 10.32 12.40 0.64
C ASP A 100 11.28 13.42 0.02
N GLN A 101 12.16 14.04 0.82
CA GLN A 101 13.14 15.02 0.35
C GLN A 101 14.53 14.42 0.04
N SER A 102 14.71 13.12 0.28
CA SER A 102 15.97 12.42 -0.04
C SER A 102 16.16 12.32 -1.55
N ASP A 103 17.38 12.10 -2.04
CA ASP A 103 17.64 11.85 -3.46
C ASP A 103 16.86 10.64 -3.99
N LEU A 104 16.68 9.58 -3.18
CA LEU A 104 15.87 8.43 -3.57
C LEU A 104 14.37 8.77 -3.62
N GLY A 105 13.89 9.59 -2.69
CA GLY A 105 12.51 10.09 -2.70
C GLY A 105 12.23 10.99 -3.90
N GLN A 106 13.16 11.88 -4.23
CA GLN A 106 13.07 12.75 -5.41
C GLN A 106 13.15 11.93 -6.71
N ARG A 107 14.04 10.93 -6.76
CA ARG A 107 14.18 10.03 -7.91
C ARG A 107 12.94 9.19 -8.12
N GLU A 108 12.34 8.64 -7.06
CA GLU A 108 11.06 7.94 -7.14
C GLU A 108 9.93 8.85 -7.63
N ALA A 109 9.83 10.07 -7.11
CA ALA A 109 8.82 11.03 -7.55
C ALA A 109 8.96 11.37 -9.04
N ALA A 110 10.20 11.50 -9.55
CA ALA A 110 10.46 11.70 -10.97
C ALA A 110 10.03 10.48 -11.81
N ILE A 111 10.40 9.27 -11.38
CA ILE A 111 9.97 8.02 -12.03
C ILE A 111 8.43 7.94 -12.08
N GLN A 112 7.74 8.28 -10.98
CA GLN A 112 6.29 8.25 -10.94
C GLN A 112 5.65 9.26 -11.92
N GLN A 113 6.24 10.45 -12.06
CA GLN A 113 5.78 11.44 -13.03
C GLN A 113 5.93 10.92 -14.47
N ASP A 114 7.07 10.29 -14.78
CA ASP A 114 7.32 9.69 -16.09
C ASP A 114 6.38 8.51 -16.37
N GLU A 115 6.07 7.68 -15.37
CA GLU A 115 5.10 6.58 -15.49
C GLU A 115 3.71 7.13 -15.87
N VAL A 116 3.25 8.15 -15.13
CA VAL A 116 1.96 8.80 -15.39
C VAL A 116 1.92 9.41 -16.79
N ALA A 117 3.02 10.03 -17.24
CA ALA A 117 3.12 10.58 -18.58
C ALA A 117 3.04 9.48 -19.66
N ALA A 118 3.74 8.35 -19.46
CA ALA A 118 3.70 7.21 -20.39
C ALA A 118 2.29 6.59 -20.50
N ILE A 119 1.60 6.42 -19.36
CA ILE A 119 0.24 5.90 -19.31
C ILE A 119 -0.75 6.88 -19.98
N ASN A 120 -0.63 8.18 -19.70
CA ASN A 120 -1.49 9.19 -20.31
C ASN A 120 -1.28 9.29 -21.83
N ALA A 121 -0.04 9.14 -22.31
CA ALA A 121 0.25 9.08 -23.74
C ALA A 121 -0.42 7.85 -24.38
N ALA A 122 -0.36 6.69 -23.74
CA ALA A 122 -1.04 5.49 -24.23
C ALA A 122 -2.56 5.67 -24.31
N LEU A 123 -3.17 6.25 -23.27
CA LEU A 123 -4.59 6.59 -23.25
C LEU A 123 -4.95 7.56 -24.39
N ALA A 124 -4.14 8.60 -24.62
CA ALA A 124 -4.35 9.57 -25.69
C ALA A 124 -4.25 8.94 -27.09
N HIS A 125 -3.35 7.96 -27.26
CA HIS A 125 -3.18 7.19 -28.49
C HIS A 125 -4.11 5.97 -28.60
N GLN A 126 -5.04 5.79 -27.64
CA GLN A 126 -5.97 4.66 -27.57
C GLN A 126 -5.26 3.29 -27.58
N THR A 127 -4.05 3.22 -27.02
CA THR A 127 -3.30 1.98 -26.81
C THR A 127 -3.45 1.49 -25.38
N SER A 128 -3.03 0.25 -25.12
CA SER A 128 -3.20 -0.39 -23.81
C SER A 128 -2.37 0.30 -22.72
N PRO A 129 -3.00 0.85 -21.65
CA PRO A 129 -2.29 1.42 -20.51
C PRO A 129 -1.41 0.39 -19.79
N THR A 130 -1.86 -0.87 -19.73
CA THR A 130 -1.11 -1.97 -19.10
C THR A 130 0.16 -2.30 -19.87
N GLN A 131 0.11 -2.28 -21.21
CA GLN A 131 1.31 -2.45 -22.02
C GLN A 131 2.27 -1.26 -21.87
N ALA A 132 1.74 -0.04 -21.79
CA ALA A 132 2.55 1.15 -21.58
C ALA A 132 3.25 1.13 -20.21
N GLN A 133 2.56 0.71 -19.16
CA GLN A 133 3.15 0.54 -17.83
C GLN A 133 4.26 -0.53 -17.84
N HIS A 134 4.02 -1.67 -18.49
CA HIS A 134 5.04 -2.71 -18.64
C HIS A 134 6.26 -2.20 -19.41
N ALA A 135 6.04 -1.56 -20.57
CA ALA A 135 7.11 -1.00 -21.37
C ALA A 135 7.89 0.06 -20.59
N PHE A 136 7.21 0.97 -19.91
CA PHE A 136 7.84 1.97 -19.03
C PHE A 136 8.76 1.31 -18.01
N PHE A 137 8.25 0.33 -17.25
CA PHE A 137 9.02 -0.34 -16.21
C PHE A 137 10.25 -1.06 -16.78
N ASP A 138 10.12 -1.72 -17.93
CA ASP A 138 11.23 -2.40 -18.60
C ASP A 138 12.30 -1.43 -19.15
N HIS A 139 11.95 -0.17 -19.44
CA HIS A 139 12.92 0.85 -19.88
C HIS A 139 13.70 1.49 -18.73
N LEU A 140 13.26 1.32 -17.49
CA LEU A 140 14.00 1.82 -16.31
C LEU A 140 15.34 1.08 -16.15
N SER A 141 16.34 1.79 -15.62
CA SER A 141 17.59 1.16 -15.20
C SER A 141 17.33 0.15 -14.05
N PRO A 142 18.21 -0.85 -13.81
CA PRO A 142 18.03 -1.78 -12.71
C PRO A 142 17.86 -1.10 -11.33
N ASP A 143 18.62 -0.02 -11.10
CA ASP A 143 18.50 0.77 -9.87
C ASP A 143 17.15 1.49 -9.80
N ASP A 144 16.68 2.07 -10.90
CA ASP A 144 15.36 2.74 -10.95
C ASP A 144 14.20 1.75 -10.79
N GLN A 145 14.32 0.56 -11.36
CA GLN A 145 13.37 -0.53 -11.13
C GLN A 145 13.30 -0.89 -9.64
N ALA A 146 14.45 -1.01 -8.97
CA ALA A 146 14.50 -1.31 -7.54
C ALA A 146 13.91 -0.16 -6.69
N ILE A 147 14.26 1.09 -7.01
CA ILE A 147 13.74 2.29 -6.33
C ILE A 147 12.22 2.35 -6.45
N HIS A 148 11.70 2.30 -7.68
CA HIS A 148 10.26 2.38 -7.92
C HIS A 148 9.51 1.20 -7.31
N PHE A 149 10.08 -0.01 -7.41
CA PHE A 149 9.48 -1.20 -6.83
C PHE A 149 9.38 -1.10 -5.30
N GLU A 150 10.48 -0.81 -4.60
CA GLU A 150 10.51 -0.86 -3.13
C GLU A 150 9.77 0.31 -2.48
N LEU A 151 9.79 1.48 -3.10
CA LEU A 151 9.29 2.72 -2.47
C LEU A 151 7.86 3.08 -2.86
N ASN A 152 7.36 2.56 -3.98
CA ASN A 152 6.01 2.83 -4.48
C ASN A 152 5.21 1.53 -4.63
N VAL A 153 5.59 0.67 -5.59
CA VAL A 153 4.80 -0.51 -5.98
C VAL A 153 4.61 -1.52 -4.84
N ASN A 154 5.66 -1.72 -4.03
CA ASN A 154 5.72 -2.70 -2.95
C ASN A 154 5.99 -2.05 -1.58
N ALA A 155 5.59 -0.79 -1.42
CA ALA A 155 5.68 -0.10 -0.15
C ALA A 155 4.90 -0.85 0.96
N ILE A 156 5.45 -0.85 2.17
CA ILE A 156 4.79 -1.47 3.33
C ILE A 156 3.52 -0.68 3.65
N ASN A 157 2.38 -1.38 3.65
CA ASN A 157 1.11 -0.76 4.02
C ASN A 157 0.99 -0.54 5.54
N MET A 158 -0.09 0.13 5.96
CA MET A 158 -0.41 0.39 7.37
C MET A 158 -0.63 -0.86 8.24
N HIS A 159 -0.65 -2.06 7.65
CA HIS A 159 -0.70 -3.34 8.36
C HIS A 159 0.63 -4.10 8.34
N GLY A 160 1.69 -3.53 7.75
CA GLY A 160 2.99 -4.19 7.65
C GLY A 160 3.13 -5.16 6.48
N PHE A 161 2.15 -5.22 5.56
CA PHE A 161 2.18 -6.14 4.43
C PHE A 161 2.75 -5.50 3.17
N GLN A 162 3.47 -6.33 2.41
CA GLN A 162 3.95 -6.05 1.06
C GLN A 162 3.10 -6.84 0.07
N ARG A 163 2.82 -6.25 -1.10
CA ARG A 163 1.95 -6.84 -2.13
C ARG A 163 2.63 -7.96 -2.90
N TYR A 164 3.94 -7.83 -3.11
CA TYR A 164 4.75 -8.73 -3.92
C TYR A 164 5.86 -9.33 -3.07
N ALA A 165 6.19 -10.60 -3.34
CA ALA A 165 7.27 -11.29 -2.67
C ALA A 165 8.67 -10.78 -3.09
N SER A 166 8.80 -10.34 -4.34
CA SER A 166 10.05 -9.81 -4.89
C SER A 166 9.81 -8.94 -6.13
N LEU A 167 10.86 -8.25 -6.56
CA LEU A 167 10.88 -7.51 -7.82
C LEU A 167 10.58 -8.43 -9.02
N ASP A 168 11.18 -9.62 -9.06
CA ASP A 168 10.93 -10.59 -10.13
C ASP A 168 9.49 -11.10 -10.15
N ASP A 169 8.86 -11.25 -8.98
CA ASP A 169 7.44 -11.59 -8.90
C ASP A 169 6.56 -10.50 -9.52
N TYR A 170 6.87 -9.24 -9.22
CA TYR A 170 6.19 -8.10 -9.83
C TYR A 170 6.41 -8.05 -11.35
N ARG A 171 7.65 -8.18 -11.82
CA ARG A 171 7.97 -8.18 -13.26
C ARG A 171 7.20 -9.25 -14.03
N ARG A 172 7.13 -10.47 -13.49
CA ARG A 172 6.36 -11.56 -14.11
C ARG A 172 4.86 -11.25 -14.18
N LYS A 173 4.27 -10.67 -13.13
CA LYS A 173 2.86 -10.27 -13.12
C LYS A 173 2.60 -9.15 -14.12
N LEU A 174 3.47 -8.14 -14.17
CA LEU A 174 3.36 -7.03 -15.10
C LEU A 174 3.43 -7.51 -16.57
N ALA A 175 4.37 -8.40 -16.88
CA ALA A 175 4.50 -9.01 -18.21
C ALA A 175 3.28 -9.85 -18.60
N HIS A 176 2.78 -10.65 -17.66
CA HIS A 176 1.58 -11.44 -17.86
C HIS A 176 0.35 -10.56 -18.16
N ASP A 177 0.17 -9.47 -17.40
CA ASP A 177 -0.97 -8.57 -17.56
C ASP A 177 -0.88 -7.79 -18.88
N ALA A 178 0.32 -7.36 -19.28
CA ALA A 178 0.55 -6.75 -20.59
C ALA A 178 0.25 -7.71 -21.75
N ALA A 179 0.68 -8.97 -21.65
CA ALA A 179 0.38 -9.99 -22.65
C ALA A 179 -1.11 -10.26 -22.80
N ARG A 180 -1.86 -10.28 -21.68
CA ARG A 180 -3.33 -10.42 -21.72
C ARG A 180 -4.01 -9.24 -22.39
N ALA A 181 -3.58 -8.01 -22.08
CA ALA A 181 -4.13 -6.83 -22.73
C ALA A 181 -3.91 -6.81 -24.25
N SER A 182 -2.80 -7.38 -24.73
CA SER A 182 -2.57 -7.59 -26.17
C SER A 182 -3.58 -8.57 -26.79
N HIS A 183 -3.92 -9.65 -26.10
CA HIS A 183 -4.86 -10.65 -26.60
C HIS A 183 -6.29 -10.12 -26.66
N ASP A 184 -6.73 -9.40 -25.62
CA ASP A 184 -8.08 -8.83 -25.58
C ASP A 184 -8.29 -7.76 -26.67
N ALA A 185 -7.25 -6.97 -26.98
CA ALA A 185 -7.27 -6.01 -28.09
C ALA A 185 -7.30 -6.69 -29.48
N LEU A 186 -6.79 -7.91 -29.60
CA LEU A 186 -6.76 -8.70 -30.84
C LEU A 186 -8.01 -9.56 -31.08
N THR A 187 -8.97 -9.58 -30.15
CA THR A 187 -10.25 -10.28 -30.32
C THR A 187 -11.41 -9.38 -30.77
N PRO A 188 -11.44 -8.89 -32.03
CA PRO A 188 -12.68 -8.58 -32.72
C PRO A 188 -12.94 -9.62 -33.82
N ALA A 189 -13.19 -10.89 -33.45
CA ALA A 189 -13.49 -11.93 -34.45
C ALA A 189 -14.39 -13.10 -33.99
N ALA A 190 -15.06 -13.01 -32.83
CA ALA A 190 -16.00 -14.05 -32.40
C ALA A 190 -17.49 -13.73 -32.70
N LEU A 191 -17.78 -12.72 -33.54
CA LEU A 191 -19.15 -12.35 -33.93
C LEU A 191 -19.46 -12.50 -35.43
N VAL A 192 -18.66 -13.23 -36.21
CA VAL A 192 -19.03 -13.60 -37.58
C VAL A 192 -18.76 -15.08 -37.83
N SER A 193 -19.64 -15.94 -37.34
CA SER A 193 -20.00 -17.20 -38.02
C SER A 193 -21.18 -17.82 -37.31
N GLY A 194 -22.38 -17.69 -37.89
CA GLY A 194 -23.55 -18.35 -37.34
C GLY A 194 -24.92 -17.89 -37.84
N VAL A 195 -25.07 -17.50 -39.12
CA VAL A 195 -26.33 -17.70 -39.86
C VAL A 195 -25.98 -17.95 -41.31
N ILE A 196 -26.09 -19.22 -41.73
CA ILE A 196 -26.40 -19.61 -43.11
C ILE A 196 -27.92 -19.57 -43.22
#